data_AF-A0A353RXH1-F1
#
_entry.id   AF-A0A353RXH1-F1
#
_cell.length_a   1.000
_cell.length_b   1.000
_cell.length_c   1.000
_cell.angle_alpha   90.00
_cell.angle_beta   90.00
_cell.angle_gamma   90.00
#
_symmetry.space_group_name_H-M   'P 1'
#
loop_
_entity.id
_entity.type
_entity.pdbx_description
1 polymer ?
#
loop_
_entity_poly.entity_id
_entity_poly.type
_entity_poly.pdbx_seq_one_letter_code
_entity_poly.pdbx_strand_id
1 'polypeptide(L)'
;MKFELDKYHRNTSNEELISDLKCVAKQLQKSTTYVEYNKHGKYHSCTLCRRFGNWFKVLEIAELSRNRTPFNTTNEDLFKNLEEVWIRLTRQPHYKEFNKPLSKFAAST
;
A
#
# COMPACT_ATOMS: atom_id res chain seq x y z
N MET A 1 -2.19 -45.98 -2.82
CA MET A 1 -2.80 -44.64 -2.99
C MET A 1 -2.25 -43.75 -1.87
N LYS A 2 -1.58 -42.64 -2.21
CA LYS A 2 -1.19 -41.63 -1.21
C LYS A 2 -2.39 -40.72 -1.02
N PHE A 3 -3.04 -40.81 0.13
CA PHE A 3 -4.11 -39.90 0.54
C PHE A 3 -3.45 -38.71 1.23
N GLU A 4 -2.94 -37.77 0.44
CA GLU A 4 -2.50 -36.48 0.98
C GLU A 4 -3.74 -35.60 1.11
N LEU A 5 -4.07 -35.21 2.34
CA LEU A 5 -5.16 -34.28 2.62
C LEU A 5 -4.85 -32.93 1.96
N ASP A 6 -5.75 -32.46 1.10
CA ASP A 6 -5.72 -31.08 0.62
C ASP A 6 -5.75 -30.15 1.83
N LYS A 7 -4.74 -29.28 1.95
CA LYS A 7 -4.65 -28.31 3.04
C LYS A 7 -5.74 -27.25 2.87
N TYR A 8 -6.84 -27.44 3.59
CA TYR A 8 -7.91 -26.45 3.67
C TYR A 8 -7.50 -25.28 4.57
N HIS A 9 -7.25 -24.13 3.96
CA HIS A 9 -6.93 -22.87 4.64
C HIS A 9 -8.15 -22.15 5.24
N ARG A 10 -9.22 -22.88 5.59
CA ARG A 10 -10.48 -22.28 6.07
C ARG A 10 -10.31 -21.56 7.43
N ASN A 11 -9.35 -21.97 8.24
CA ASN A 11 -9.09 -21.43 9.58
C ASN A 11 -7.73 -20.72 9.72
N THR A 12 -7.18 -20.19 8.63
CA THR A 12 -5.94 -19.40 8.69
C THR A 12 -6.11 -18.22 9.65
N SER A 13 -5.19 -18.09 10.60
CA SER A 13 -5.17 -16.98 11.55
C SER A 13 -4.85 -15.67 10.84
N ASN A 14 -5.34 -14.55 11.36
CA ASN A 14 -5.01 -13.22 10.85
C ASN A 14 -3.49 -12.97 10.88
N GLU A 15 -2.81 -13.48 11.91
CA GLU A 15 -1.36 -13.37 12.06
C GLU A 15 -0.60 -14.12 10.95
N GLU A 16 -1.10 -15.28 10.55
CA GLU A 16 -0.47 -16.09 9.51
C GLU A 16 -0.59 -15.41 8.13
N LEU A 17 -1.73 -14.77 7.84
CA LEU A 17 -1.93 -13.98 6.62
C LEU A 17 -1.00 -12.77 6.57
N ILE A 18 -0.86 -12.04 7.68
CA ILE A 18 0.04 -10.87 7.78
C ILE A 18 1.50 -11.32 7.66
N SER A 19 1.87 -12.42 8.31
CA SER A 19 3.23 -12.98 8.27
C SER A 19 3.62 -13.43 6.85
N ASP A 20 2.71 -14.10 6.14
CA ASP A 20 2.92 -14.48 4.74
C ASP A 20 3.13 -13.24 3.85
N LEU A 21 2.31 -12.20 4.01
CA LEU A 21 2.48 -10.93 3.31
C LEU A 21 3.83 -10.27 3.62
N LYS A 22 4.25 -10.22 4.89
CA LYS A 22 5.57 -9.70 5.30
C LYS A 22 6.71 -10.52 4.67
N CYS A 23 6.58 -11.85 4.57
CA CYS A 23 7.55 -12.71 3.89
C CYS A 23 7.66 -12.38 2.40
N VAL A 24 6.53 -12.27 1.70
CA VAL A 24 6.50 -11.92 0.27
C VAL A 24 7.10 -10.54 0.04
N ALA A 25 6.77 -9.57 0.89
CA ALA A 25 7.35 -8.23 0.81
C ALA A 25 8.87 -8.24 0.99
N LYS A 26 9.37 -9.01 1.96
CA LYS A 26 10.80 -9.19 2.19
C LYS A 26 11.50 -9.85 1.00
N GLN A 27 10.85 -10.84 0.36
CA GLN A 27 11.38 -11.52 -0.82
C GLN A 27 11.46 -10.59 -2.03
N LEU A 28 10.46 -9.74 -2.22
CA LEU A 28 10.40 -8.81 -3.35
C LEU A 28 11.28 -7.57 -3.15
N GLN A 29 11.71 -7.27 -1.92
CA GLN A 29 12.44 -6.05 -1.53
C GLN A 29 11.76 -4.74 -2.01
N LYS A 30 10.46 -4.79 -2.27
CA LYS A 30 9.63 -3.66 -2.73
C LYS A 30 8.26 -3.77 -2.09
N SER A 31 7.54 -2.64 -2.08
CA SER A 31 6.15 -2.63 -1.63
C SER A 31 5.31 -3.57 -2.48
N THR A 32 4.60 -4.48 -1.81
CA THR A 32 3.90 -5.59 -2.45
C THR A 32 2.56 -5.12 -3.01
N THR A 33 2.40 -5.26 -4.33
CA THR A 33 1.09 -5.08 -4.96
C THR A 33 0.24 -6.34 -4.82
N TYR A 34 -1.08 -6.21 -4.85
CA TYR A 34 -2.00 -7.37 -4.77
C TYR A 34 -1.74 -8.39 -5.89
N VAL A 35 -1.29 -7.94 -7.07
CA VAL A 35 -0.92 -8.81 -8.20
C VAL A 35 0.33 -9.62 -7.89
N GLU A 36 1.35 -8.99 -7.31
CA GLU A 36 2.59 -9.67 -6.92
C GLU A 36 2.35 -10.63 -5.76
N TYR A 37 1.53 -10.22 -4.78
CA TYR A 37 1.15 -11.10 -3.69
C TYR A 37 0.39 -12.33 -4.20
N ASN A 38 -0.54 -12.17 -5.15
CA ASN A 38 -1.22 -13.32 -5.75
C ASN A 38 -0.29 -14.28 -6.51
N LYS A 39 0.89 -13.81 -6.94
CA LYS A 39 1.88 -14.64 -7.65
C LYS A 39 2.86 -15.35 -6.72
N HIS A 40 3.21 -14.73 -5.60
CA HIS A 40 4.27 -15.20 -4.70
C HIS A 40 3.77 -15.66 -3.33
N GLY A 41 2.59 -15.19 -2.91
CA GLY A 41 1.99 -15.51 -1.63
C GLY A 41 1.34 -16.88 -1.62
N LYS A 42 1.22 -17.45 -0.42
CA LYS A 42 0.49 -18.70 -0.21
C LYS A 42 -1.02 -18.52 -0.30
N TYR A 43 -1.49 -17.28 -0.10
CA TYR A 43 -2.90 -16.94 -0.06
C TYR A 43 -3.26 -15.94 -1.16
N HIS A 44 -4.55 -15.85 -1.48
CA HIS A 44 -5.06 -14.86 -2.43
C HIS A 44 -5.33 -13.53 -1.72
N SER A 45 -4.98 -12.41 -2.37
CA SER A 45 -5.23 -11.04 -1.87
C SER A 45 -6.71 -10.79 -1.54
N CYS A 46 -7.66 -11.39 -2.28
CA CYS A 46 -9.09 -11.34 -1.92
C CYS A 46 -9.38 -11.86 -0.51
N THR A 47 -8.65 -12.86 -0.02
CA THR A 47 -8.83 -13.39 1.34
C THR A 47 -8.43 -12.35 2.37
N LEU A 48 -7.30 -11.67 2.15
CA LEU A 48 -6.84 -10.59 3.04
C LEU A 48 -7.80 -9.40 2.97
N CYS A 49 -8.20 -8.97 1.77
CA CYS A 49 -9.17 -7.88 1.62
C CYS A 49 -10.52 -8.21 2.28
N ARG A 50 -11.02 -9.44 2.17
CA ARG A 50 -12.28 -9.83 2.84
C ARG A 50 -12.18 -9.78 4.37
N ARG A 51 -11.04 -10.18 4.95
CA ARG A 51 -10.84 -10.20 6.41
C ARG A 51 -10.50 -8.84 7.00
N PHE A 52 -9.66 -8.06 6.32
CA PHE A 52 -9.12 -6.79 6.82
C PHE A 52 -9.75 -5.55 6.14
N GLY A 53 -10.63 -5.75 5.17
CA GLY A 53 -11.40 -4.72 4.47
C GLY A 53 -10.85 -4.39 3.07
N ASN A 54 -9.65 -3.81 2.99
CA ASN A 54 -9.04 -3.46 1.71
C ASN A 54 -7.52 -3.69 1.71
N TRP A 55 -6.91 -3.71 0.53
CA TRP A 55 -5.48 -3.97 0.40
C TRP A 55 -4.60 -2.93 1.11
N PHE A 56 -5.06 -1.68 1.21
CA PHE A 56 -4.31 -0.63 1.90
C PHE A 56 -4.26 -0.86 3.42
N LYS A 57 -5.40 -1.21 4.03
CA LYS A 57 -5.47 -1.59 5.45
C LYS A 57 -4.60 -2.81 5.73
N VAL A 58 -4.58 -3.77 4.80
CA VAL A 58 -3.71 -4.95 4.90
C VAL A 58 -2.24 -4.54 4.96
N LEU A 59 -1.80 -3.64 4.07
CA LEU A 59 -0.43 -3.12 4.08
C LEU A 59 -0.12 -2.31 5.35
N GLU A 60 -1.08 -1.53 5.85
CA GLU A 60 -0.97 -0.74 7.08
C GLU A 60 -0.77 -1.64 8.31
N ILE A 61 -1.61 -2.67 8.48
CA ILE A 61 -1.47 -3.66 9.57
C ILE A 61 -0.16 -4.45 9.44
N ALA A 62 0.29 -4.68 8.20
CA ALA A 62 1.58 -5.30 7.94
C ALA A 62 2.77 -4.34 8.06
N GLU A 63 2.55 -3.07 8.41
CA GLU A 63 3.60 -2.03 8.51
C GLU A 63 4.45 -1.92 7.23
N LEU A 64 3.85 -2.20 6.07
CA LEU A 64 4.51 -2.17 4.77
C LEU A 64 4.28 -0.82 4.08
N SER A 65 5.34 -0.29 3.45
CA SER A 65 5.25 0.95 2.68
C SER A 65 4.33 0.79 1.47
N ARG A 66 3.65 1.86 1.07
CA ARG A 66 2.74 1.87 -0.09
C ARG A 66 3.44 2.48 -1.31
N ASN A 67 3.37 1.81 -2.46
CA ASN A 67 3.91 2.34 -3.73
C ASN A 67 3.14 3.56 -4.29
N ARG A 68 1.83 3.63 -4.05
CA ARG A 68 0.97 4.73 -4.55
C ARG A 68 0.80 5.83 -3.49
N THR A 69 0.58 7.06 -3.94
CA THR A 69 0.01 8.12 -3.10
C THR A 69 -1.28 7.63 -2.45
N PRO A 70 -1.57 8.05 -1.21
CA PRO A 70 -2.82 7.69 -0.57
C PRO A 70 -4.01 8.07 -1.43
N PHE A 71 -4.88 7.10 -1.70
CA PHE A 71 -6.22 7.40 -2.19
C PHE A 71 -7.03 8.21 -1.16
N ASN A 72 -6.62 8.17 0.11
CA ASN A 72 -7.19 8.96 1.20
C ASN A 72 -6.33 10.19 1.53
N THR A 73 -5.74 10.83 0.52
CA THR A 73 -5.18 12.17 0.72
C THR A 73 -6.36 13.09 0.94
N THR A 74 -6.47 13.66 2.13
CA THR A 74 -7.53 14.62 2.43
C THR A 74 -7.21 15.96 1.77
N ASN A 75 -8.22 16.81 1.60
CA ASN A 75 -7.98 18.18 1.15
C ASN A 75 -7.03 18.91 2.11
N GLU A 76 -7.07 18.61 3.41
CA GLU A 76 -6.15 19.16 4.42
C GLU A 76 -4.70 18.82 4.11
N ASP A 77 -4.41 17.56 3.75
CA ASP A 77 -3.07 17.13 3.35
C ASP A 77 -2.59 17.85 2.07
N LEU A 78 -3.49 18.07 1.10
CA LEU A 78 -3.19 18.81 -0.13
C LEU A 78 -2.90 20.29 0.16
N PHE A 79 -3.72 20.94 0.99
CA PHE A 79 -3.54 22.33 1.39
C PHE A 79 -2.23 22.52 2.17
N LYS A 80 -1.92 21.61 3.10
CA LYS A 80 -0.66 21.64 3.85
C LYS A 80 0.56 21.52 2.93
N ASN A 81 0.50 20.64 1.93
CA ASN A 81 1.56 20.54 0.93
C ASN A 81 1.65 21.80 0.04
N LEU A 82 0.52 22.43 -0.29
CA LEU A 82 0.52 23.70 -1.03
C LEU A 82 1.15 24.83 -0.21
N GLU A 83 0.85 24.92 1.09
CA GLU A 83 1.46 25.86 2.02
C GLU A 83 2.98 25.65 2.10
N GLU A 84 3.44 24.40 2.30
CA GLU A 84 4.87 24.07 2.33
C GLU A 84 5.60 24.52 1.05
N VAL A 85 5.00 24.28 -0.12
CA VAL A 85 5.57 24.69 -1.42
C VAL A 85 5.58 26.21 -1.56
N TRP A 86 4.53 26.91 -1.14
CA TRP A 86 4.43 28.36 -1.22
C TRP A 86 5.47 29.05 -0.33
N ILE A 87 5.60 28.60 0.93
CA ILE A 87 6.62 29.12 1.86
C ILE A 87 8.02 28.92 1.28
N ARG A 88 8.28 27.75 0.69
CA ARG A 88 9.58 27.42 0.10
C ARG A 88 9.93 28.27 -1.11
N LEU A 89 8.94 28.62 -1.94
CA LEU A 89 9.15 29.45 -3.13
C LEU A 89 9.14 30.94 -2.82
N THR A 90 8.66 31.35 -1.63
CA THR A 90 8.42 32.74 -1.23
C THR A 90 7.55 33.55 -2.21
N ARG A 91 6.84 32.86 -3.09
CA ARG A 91 5.90 33.39 -4.08
C ARG A 91 4.82 32.36 -4.37
N GLN A 92 3.75 32.80 -5.05
CA GLN A 92 2.70 31.89 -5.48
C GLN A 92 3.27 30.78 -6.39
N PRO A 93 3.03 29.50 -6.06
CA PRO A 93 3.42 28.38 -6.89
C PRO A 93 2.53 28.26 -8.13
N HIS A 94 3.13 27.90 -9.26
CA HIS A 94 2.40 27.56 -10.49
C HIS A 94 2.16 26.05 -10.61
N TYR A 95 1.13 25.67 -11.37
CA TYR A 95 0.73 24.27 -11.61
C TYR A 95 1.90 23.35 -11.98
N LYS A 96 2.82 23.80 -12.86
CA LYS A 96 3.97 23.01 -13.31
C LYS A 96 4.99 22.68 -12.19
N GLU A 97 4.95 23.42 -11.09
CA GLU A 97 5.87 23.30 -9.96
C GLU A 97 5.41 22.25 -8.93
N PHE A 98 4.18 21.75 -9.05
CA PHE A 98 3.64 20.67 -8.21
C PHE A 98 4.07 19.29 -8.75
N ASN A 99 5.37 19.06 -8.75
CA ASN A 99 5.99 17.77 -9.06
C ASN A 99 7.20 17.55 -8.12
N LYS A 100 7.66 16.30 -8.02
CA LYS A 100 8.92 16.01 -7.34
C LYS A 100 10.07 16.73 -8.07
N PRO A 101 11.02 17.35 -7.34
CA PRO A 101 11.27 17.26 -5.90
C PRO A 101 10.62 18.36 -5.04
N LEU A 102 9.89 19.31 -5.65
CA LEU A 102 9.34 20.47 -4.96
C LEU A 102 8.10 20.13 -4.15
N SER A 103 7.24 19.26 -4.68
CA SER A 103 5.98 18.87 -4.06
C SER A 103 5.89 17.36 -3.81
N LYS A 104 5.25 16.97 -2.70
CA LYS A 104 4.99 15.56 -2.36
C LYS A 104 3.92 14.94 -3.24
N PHE A 105 2.95 15.75 -3.68
CA PHE A 105 1.84 15.36 -4.55
C PHE A 105 2.03 15.92 -5.95
N ALA A 106 1.51 15.22 -6.96
CA ALA A 106 1.48 15.72 -8.32
C ALA A 106 0.30 16.68 -8.48
N ALA A 107 0.42 17.65 -9.39
CA ALA A 107 -0.64 18.60 -9.73
C ALA A 107 -1.95 17.95 -10.23
N SER A 108 -1.89 16.66 -10.61
CA SER A 108 -3.01 15.85 -11.08
C SER A 108 -3.58 14.90 -10.01
N THR A 109 -3.13 15.02 -8.76
CA THR A 109 -3.64 14.23 -7.62
C THR A 109 -5.03 14.73 -7.25
#